data_AF-A0A963AWG5-F1
#
_entry.id   AF-A0A963AWG5-F1
#
_cell.length_a   1.000
_cell.length_b   1.000
_cell.length_c   1.000
_cell.angle_alpha   90.00
_cell.angle_beta   90.00
_cell.angle_gamma   90.00
#
_symmetry.space_group_name_H-M   'P 1'
#
loop_
_entity.id
_entity.type
_entity.pdbx_description
1 polymer ?
#
loop_
_entity_poly.entity_id
_entity_poly.type
_entity_poly.pdbx_seq_one_letter_code
_entity_poly.pdbx_strand_id
1 'polypeptide(L)'
;MNTRLKARIQAPGPKKILALDGGGIRGIMTVEVLAEMEEQLRLKLGREDDFVLADYFDFVAGTSTGAILAACISIGMKMSDIRSFYTNSGKEMFDKAFLLKRFRYQYKDEKLAAKMQEVFGRDTTLGSDKLKTVLMMVMRNATTDSPWPVSNNPFAKYNQRVRDDGSSRDDCNLDIPLWQLVRASTAAPVYFPPEVVKVGRQDFVFVDGGITTYNNPAFQAFLMATVEPYKMSWTAGEDRMLVVSIGTGTSPQANIDLEPNQMNLLYNAGSLPSALMFAALNEQDTLCRVFGRCLAGDELDREVGDLIGVKGPLGAGKLFTYMRFNAELSHDGLKALGLSDINPEDVQKLDSVAHIPELQRVGNAVAKRVKPEYFLGFD
;
A
#
# COMPACT_ATOMS: atom_id res chain seq x y z
N MET A 1 -15.26 19.53 -7.59
CA MET A 1 -14.36 19.28 -6.44
C MET A 1 -15.11 18.36 -5.48
N ASN A 2 -14.51 17.28 -5.00
CA ASN A 2 -15.19 16.27 -4.19
C ASN A 2 -15.56 16.82 -2.79
N THR A 3 -16.82 17.27 -2.65
CA THR A 3 -17.33 17.88 -1.40
C THR A 3 -17.44 16.87 -0.26
N ARG A 4 -17.79 15.61 -0.58
CA ARG A 4 -17.89 14.53 0.41
C ARG A 4 -16.53 14.25 1.06
N LEU A 5 -15.46 14.24 0.26
CA LEU A 5 -14.09 14.06 0.76
C LEU A 5 -13.66 15.22 1.67
N LYS A 6 -13.96 16.48 1.30
CA LYS A 6 -13.69 17.63 2.17
C LYS A 6 -14.39 17.50 3.52
N ALA A 7 -15.67 17.15 3.51
CA ALA A 7 -16.44 16.93 4.72
C ALA A 7 -15.83 15.81 5.59
N ARG A 8 -15.40 14.71 4.98
CA ARG A 8 -14.70 13.61 5.69
C ARG A 8 -13.38 14.07 6.33
N ILE A 9 -12.56 14.82 5.60
CA ILE A 9 -11.29 15.34 6.14
C ILE A 9 -11.53 16.26 7.34
N GLN A 10 -12.55 17.12 7.27
CA GLN A 10 -12.87 18.11 8.31
C GLN A 10 -13.75 17.56 9.43
N ALA A 11 -14.35 16.38 9.26
CA ALA A 11 -15.22 15.78 10.26
C ALA A 11 -14.48 15.61 11.59
N PRO A 12 -15.11 15.95 12.74
CA PRO A 12 -14.51 15.73 14.04
C PRO A 12 -14.43 14.24 14.38
N GLY A 13 -13.68 13.92 15.43
CA GLY A 13 -13.56 12.55 15.95
C GLY A 13 -12.28 11.84 15.52
N PRO A 14 -12.12 10.58 15.96
CA PRO A 14 -10.93 9.79 15.66
C PRO A 14 -10.77 9.52 14.16
N LYS A 15 -9.53 9.58 13.66
CA LYS A 15 -9.20 9.37 12.24
C LYS A 15 -8.58 8.01 12.01
N LYS A 16 -8.98 7.35 10.92
CA LYS A 16 -8.54 5.98 10.62
C LYS A 16 -7.76 5.93 9.30
N ILE A 17 -6.52 5.45 9.37
CA ILE A 17 -5.60 5.31 8.23
C ILE A 17 -5.37 3.82 7.97
N LEU A 18 -5.53 3.41 6.71
CA LEU A 18 -5.16 2.09 6.20
C LEU A 18 -3.98 2.23 5.24
N ALA A 19 -2.91 1.47 5.45
CA ALA A 19 -1.70 1.50 4.64
C ALA A 19 -1.38 0.10 4.09
N LEU A 20 -1.17 0.01 2.78
CA LEU A 20 -1.03 -1.25 2.06
C LEU A 20 0.32 -1.32 1.35
N ASP A 21 1.10 -2.33 1.68
CA ASP A 21 2.45 -2.49 1.15
C ASP A 21 2.46 -2.89 -0.33
N GLY A 22 3.56 -2.60 -1.02
CA GLY A 22 3.86 -3.16 -2.34
C GLY A 22 4.34 -4.62 -2.26
N GLY A 23 4.20 -5.38 -3.36
CA GLY A 23 4.62 -6.78 -3.37
C GLY A 23 4.16 -7.68 -4.52
N GLY A 24 3.73 -7.12 -5.66
CA GLY A 24 3.28 -7.92 -6.81
C GLY A 24 2.08 -8.83 -6.49
N ILE A 25 2.08 -10.06 -7.02
CA ILE A 25 0.96 -11.01 -6.82
C ILE A 25 0.71 -11.35 -5.35
N ARG A 26 1.72 -11.18 -4.48
CA ARG A 26 1.61 -11.40 -3.04
C ARG A 26 0.57 -10.51 -2.37
N GLY A 27 0.10 -9.45 -3.05
CA GLY A 27 -1.08 -8.67 -2.66
C GLY A 27 -2.35 -9.52 -2.44
N ILE A 28 -2.42 -10.74 -2.96
CA ILE A 28 -3.49 -11.69 -2.62
C ILE A 28 -3.52 -12.01 -1.11
N MET A 29 -2.38 -12.09 -0.42
CA MET A 29 -2.39 -12.23 1.04
C MET A 29 -3.08 -11.05 1.71
N THR A 30 -2.74 -9.83 1.27
CA THR A 30 -3.35 -8.57 1.74
C THR A 30 -4.86 -8.57 1.51
N VAL A 31 -5.33 -9.07 0.36
CA VAL A 31 -6.76 -9.21 0.06
C VAL A 31 -7.48 -10.09 1.07
N GLU A 32 -6.90 -11.24 1.46
CA GLU A 32 -7.55 -12.12 2.43
C GLU A 32 -7.63 -11.50 3.82
N VAL A 33 -6.57 -10.79 4.27
CA VAL A 33 -6.58 -10.06 5.54
C VAL A 33 -7.61 -8.92 5.53
N LEU A 34 -7.70 -8.17 4.43
CA LEU A 34 -8.67 -7.08 4.27
C LEU A 34 -10.11 -7.59 4.22
N ALA A 35 -10.36 -8.75 3.60
CA ALA A 35 -11.69 -9.36 3.55
C ALA A 35 -12.18 -9.77 4.95
N GLU A 36 -11.31 -10.36 5.75
CA GLU A 36 -11.61 -10.66 7.16
C GLU A 36 -11.86 -9.37 7.95
N MET A 37 -11.04 -8.34 7.75
CA MET A 37 -11.21 -7.04 8.41
C MET A 37 -12.54 -6.36 8.05
N GLU A 38 -12.96 -6.42 6.77
CA GLU A 38 -14.24 -5.89 6.32
C GLU A 38 -15.40 -6.60 7.05
N GLU A 39 -15.34 -7.92 7.17
CA GLU A 39 -16.37 -8.71 7.87
C GLU A 39 -16.38 -8.41 9.39
N GLN A 40 -15.23 -8.40 10.04
CA GLN A 40 -15.13 -8.12 11.48
C GLN A 40 -15.65 -6.72 11.82
N LEU A 41 -15.32 -5.72 11.00
CA LEU A 41 -15.82 -4.35 11.17
C LEU A 41 -17.32 -4.26 10.89
N ARG A 42 -17.82 -4.93 9.84
CA ARG A 42 -19.25 -4.99 9.53
C ARG A 42 -20.06 -5.53 10.71
N LEU A 43 -19.63 -6.67 11.27
CA LEU A 43 -20.27 -7.31 12.43
C LEU A 43 -20.19 -6.41 13.67
N LYS A 44 -19.02 -5.86 13.97
CA LYS A 44 -18.79 -4.97 15.12
C LYS A 44 -19.67 -3.72 15.08
N LEU A 45 -19.83 -3.12 13.90
CA LEU A 45 -20.59 -1.88 13.70
C LEU A 45 -22.09 -2.13 13.45
N GLY A 46 -22.54 -3.39 13.43
CA GLY A 46 -23.93 -3.74 13.15
C GLY A 46 -24.40 -3.30 11.77
N ARG A 47 -23.49 -3.32 10.77
CA ARG A 47 -23.77 -2.89 9.40
C ARG A 47 -24.24 -4.04 8.52
N GLU A 48 -24.96 -3.70 7.46
CA GLU A 48 -25.44 -4.66 6.48
C GLU A 48 -24.33 -5.08 5.51
N ASP A 49 -24.66 -6.00 4.61
CA ASP A 49 -23.72 -6.57 3.63
C ASP A 49 -23.22 -5.55 2.60
N ASP A 50 -23.77 -4.33 2.57
CA ASP A 50 -23.31 -3.22 1.74
C ASP A 50 -22.09 -2.46 2.31
N PHE A 51 -21.69 -2.76 3.55
CA PHE A 51 -20.53 -2.20 4.20
C PHE A 51 -19.26 -2.43 3.38
N VAL A 52 -18.45 -1.39 3.24
CA VAL A 52 -17.13 -1.44 2.60
C VAL A 52 -16.11 -0.73 3.47
N LEU A 53 -14.84 -1.10 3.34
CA LEU A 53 -13.75 -0.49 4.10
C LEU A 53 -13.65 1.04 3.95
N ALA A 54 -14.10 1.61 2.82
CA ALA A 54 -14.16 3.07 2.61
C ALA A 54 -15.25 3.80 3.43
N ASP A 55 -16.19 3.08 4.03
CA ASP A 55 -17.10 3.68 5.01
C ASP A 55 -16.35 3.95 6.32
N TYR A 56 -15.45 3.05 6.70
CA TYR A 56 -14.70 3.07 7.96
C TYR A 56 -13.43 3.92 7.91
N PHE A 57 -12.56 3.68 6.93
CA PHE A 57 -11.27 4.37 6.84
C PHE A 57 -11.41 5.76 6.22
N ASP A 58 -10.74 6.74 6.82
CA ASP A 58 -10.72 8.11 6.31
C ASP A 58 -9.64 8.31 5.25
N PHE A 59 -8.53 7.59 5.41
CA PHE A 59 -7.35 7.68 4.56
C PHE A 59 -6.84 6.28 4.22
N VAL A 60 -6.76 5.97 2.93
CA VAL A 60 -6.16 4.73 2.41
C VAL A 60 -4.92 5.08 1.60
N ALA A 61 -3.78 4.49 1.96
CA ALA A 61 -2.50 4.68 1.31
C ALA A 61 -1.99 3.36 0.75
N GLY A 62 -1.35 3.38 -0.41
CA GLY A 62 -0.84 2.18 -1.05
C GLY A 62 0.37 2.39 -1.95
N THR A 63 1.20 1.37 -2.03
CA THR A 63 2.36 1.33 -2.94
C THR A 63 2.26 0.10 -3.84
N SER A 64 2.50 0.24 -5.15
CA SER A 64 2.45 -0.88 -6.11
C SER A 64 1.11 -1.63 -6.06
N THR A 65 1.09 -2.95 -5.84
CA THR A 65 -0.15 -3.72 -5.62
C THR A 65 -1.03 -3.12 -4.52
N GLY A 66 -0.43 -2.54 -3.47
CA GLY A 66 -1.13 -1.79 -2.44
C GLY A 66 -1.82 -0.54 -2.98
N ALA A 67 -1.27 0.13 -4.00
CA ALA A 67 -1.92 1.27 -4.66
C ALA A 67 -3.16 0.84 -5.47
N ILE A 68 -3.13 -0.33 -6.10
CA ILE A 68 -4.31 -0.93 -6.74
C ILE A 68 -5.40 -1.16 -5.69
N LEU A 69 -5.05 -1.85 -4.59
CA LEU A 69 -6.00 -2.14 -3.50
C LEU A 69 -6.55 -0.85 -2.88
N ALA A 70 -5.68 0.12 -2.61
CA ALA A 70 -6.06 1.41 -2.05
C ALA A 70 -7.03 2.16 -2.95
N ALA A 71 -6.80 2.17 -4.27
CA ALA A 71 -7.71 2.77 -5.24
C ALA A 71 -9.07 2.06 -5.28
N CYS A 72 -9.08 0.71 -5.31
CA CYS A 72 -10.32 -0.09 -5.27
C CYS A 72 -11.14 0.18 -4.01
N ILE A 73 -10.49 0.17 -2.84
CA ILE A 73 -11.14 0.51 -1.57
C ILE A 73 -11.67 1.93 -1.63
N SER A 74 -10.87 2.89 -2.11
CA SER A 74 -11.24 4.30 -2.13
C SER A 74 -12.46 4.60 -3.02
N ILE A 75 -12.70 3.83 -4.10
CA ILE A 75 -13.95 3.95 -4.88
C ILE A 75 -15.12 3.18 -4.25
N GLY A 76 -14.88 2.44 -3.17
CA GLY A 76 -15.88 1.72 -2.39
C GLY A 76 -16.25 0.36 -2.98
N MET A 77 -15.29 -0.37 -3.54
CA MET A 77 -15.47 -1.79 -3.91
C MET A 77 -15.49 -2.66 -2.66
N LYS A 78 -16.32 -3.72 -2.68
CA LYS A 78 -16.29 -4.77 -1.66
C LYS A 78 -15.04 -5.62 -1.77
N MET A 79 -14.56 -6.16 -0.66
CA MET A 79 -13.38 -7.03 -0.69
C MET A 79 -13.63 -8.33 -1.48
N SER A 80 -14.88 -8.81 -1.56
CA SER A 80 -15.27 -9.93 -2.43
C SER A 80 -15.00 -9.66 -3.91
N ASP A 81 -15.26 -8.43 -4.36
CA ASP A 81 -15.09 -8.02 -5.75
C ASP A 81 -13.61 -7.80 -6.06
N ILE A 82 -12.88 -7.20 -5.11
CA ILE A 82 -11.43 -7.03 -5.19
C ILE A 82 -10.73 -8.40 -5.26
N ARG A 83 -11.15 -9.37 -4.43
CA ARG A 83 -10.64 -10.74 -4.47
C ARG A 83 -10.85 -11.37 -5.84
N SER A 84 -12.08 -11.29 -6.37
CA SER A 84 -12.41 -11.81 -7.70
C SER A 84 -11.59 -11.15 -8.80
N PHE A 85 -11.36 -9.84 -8.70
CA PHE A 85 -10.51 -9.10 -9.64
C PHE A 85 -9.08 -9.64 -9.64
N TYR A 86 -8.47 -9.85 -8.48
CA TYR A 86 -7.11 -10.39 -8.37
C TYR A 86 -6.98 -11.84 -8.82
N THR A 87 -7.93 -12.71 -8.45
CA THR A 87 -7.88 -14.13 -8.84
C THR A 87 -8.07 -14.30 -10.34
N ASN A 88 -8.95 -13.50 -10.95
CA ASN A 88 -9.27 -13.61 -12.38
C ASN A 88 -8.25 -12.89 -13.26
N SER A 89 -7.64 -11.81 -12.77
CA SER A 89 -6.70 -10.99 -13.54
C SER A 89 -5.23 -11.28 -13.22
N GLY A 90 -4.93 -12.11 -12.22
CA GLY A 90 -3.57 -12.32 -11.70
C GLY A 90 -2.54 -12.72 -12.77
N LYS A 91 -2.92 -13.61 -13.70
CA LYS A 91 -2.04 -14.00 -14.83
C LYS A 91 -1.72 -12.83 -15.75
N GLU A 92 -2.71 -12.02 -16.08
CA GLU A 92 -2.50 -10.86 -16.96
C GLU A 92 -1.75 -9.73 -16.25
N MET A 93 -1.92 -9.62 -14.94
CA MET A 93 -1.32 -8.58 -14.10
C MET A 93 0.10 -8.90 -13.64
N PHE A 94 0.50 -10.18 -13.49
CA PHE A 94 1.74 -10.51 -12.76
C PHE A 94 2.57 -11.66 -13.36
N ASP A 95 2.20 -12.30 -14.48
CA ASP A 95 2.97 -13.41 -15.06
C ASP A 95 4.20 -12.92 -15.87
N LYS A 96 5.41 -13.23 -15.41
CA LYS A 96 6.68 -12.83 -16.04
C LYS A 96 6.87 -13.29 -17.49
N ALA A 97 6.38 -14.46 -17.89
CA ALA A 97 6.48 -14.94 -19.27
C ALA A 97 5.57 -14.12 -20.22
N PHE A 98 4.41 -13.71 -19.71
CA PHE A 98 3.54 -12.75 -20.39
C PHE A 98 4.21 -11.36 -20.49
N LEU A 99 4.91 -10.95 -19.44
CA LEU A 99 5.61 -9.65 -19.35
C LEU A 99 6.85 -9.56 -20.25
N LEU A 100 7.70 -10.60 -20.33
CA LEU A 100 8.85 -10.63 -21.25
C LEU A 100 8.43 -10.57 -22.71
N LYS A 101 7.30 -11.20 -23.07
CA LYS A 101 6.71 -11.07 -24.42
C LYS A 101 6.29 -9.63 -24.68
N ARG A 102 5.72 -8.92 -23.71
CA ARG A 102 5.32 -7.51 -23.81
C ARG A 102 6.52 -6.57 -24.03
N PHE A 103 7.63 -6.81 -23.34
CA PHE A 103 8.87 -6.02 -23.50
C PHE A 103 9.43 -6.03 -24.93
N ARG A 104 9.25 -7.14 -25.67
CA ARG A 104 9.72 -7.28 -27.07
C ARG A 104 8.76 -6.67 -28.11
N TYR A 105 7.53 -6.35 -27.74
CA TYR A 105 6.53 -5.73 -28.61
C TYR A 105 6.13 -4.37 -28.03
N GLN A 106 6.96 -3.34 -28.24
CA GLN A 106 6.80 -1.96 -27.75
C GLN A 106 5.54 -1.19 -28.25
N TYR A 107 4.49 -1.87 -28.72
CA TYR A 107 3.29 -1.24 -29.28
C TYR A 107 1.95 -1.91 -28.90
N LYS A 108 1.89 -2.72 -27.82
CA LYS A 108 0.62 -3.30 -27.32
C LYS A 108 0.47 -3.15 -25.81
N ASP A 109 0.65 -1.93 -25.32
CA ASP A 109 0.61 -1.61 -23.89
C ASP A 109 -0.82 -1.36 -23.35
N GLU A 110 -1.83 -2.08 -23.84
CA GLU A 110 -3.24 -1.73 -23.62
C GLU A 110 -3.99 -2.59 -22.59
N LYS A 111 -3.57 -3.82 -22.26
CA LYS A 111 -4.43 -4.72 -21.45
C LYS A 111 -4.56 -4.33 -19.97
N LEU A 112 -3.44 -4.07 -19.29
CA LEU A 112 -3.48 -3.66 -17.87
C LEU A 112 -4.12 -2.28 -17.70
N ALA A 113 -3.77 -1.35 -18.60
CA ALA A 113 -4.39 -0.03 -18.65
C ALA A 113 -5.90 -0.14 -18.92
N ALA A 114 -6.32 -0.96 -19.88
CA ALA A 114 -7.74 -1.20 -20.17
C ALA A 114 -8.46 -1.84 -18.98
N LYS A 115 -7.84 -2.80 -18.28
CA LYS A 115 -8.43 -3.41 -17.09
C LYS A 115 -8.57 -2.41 -15.95
N MET A 116 -7.56 -1.56 -15.72
CA MET A 116 -7.64 -0.47 -14.76
C MET A 116 -8.68 0.58 -15.18
N GLN A 117 -8.82 0.88 -16.46
CA GLN A 117 -9.86 1.78 -16.99
C GLN A 117 -11.26 1.16 -16.87
N GLU A 118 -11.40 -0.15 -16.99
CA GLU A 118 -12.66 -0.88 -16.77
C GLU A 118 -13.08 -0.80 -15.29
N VAL A 119 -12.14 -1.05 -14.37
CA VAL A 119 -12.39 -1.04 -12.92
C VAL A 119 -12.62 0.38 -12.39
N PHE A 120 -11.72 1.32 -12.72
CA PHE A 120 -11.75 2.67 -12.16
C PHE A 120 -12.59 3.64 -13.00
N GLY A 121 -12.87 3.33 -14.26
CA GLY A 121 -13.43 4.23 -15.25
C GLY A 121 -12.34 5.06 -15.94
N ARG A 122 -12.36 5.06 -17.27
CA ARG A 122 -11.36 5.76 -18.12
C ARG A 122 -11.19 7.25 -17.79
N ASP A 123 -12.28 7.93 -17.50
CA ASP A 123 -12.32 9.39 -17.24
C ASP A 123 -12.30 9.73 -15.74
N THR A 124 -12.19 8.73 -14.87
CA THR A 124 -12.09 8.96 -13.42
C THR A 124 -10.70 9.52 -13.11
N THR A 125 -10.65 10.74 -12.60
CA THR A 125 -9.41 11.40 -12.16
C THR A 125 -9.19 11.22 -10.66
N LEU A 126 -7.98 11.54 -10.18
CA LEU A 126 -7.65 11.57 -8.75
C LEU A 126 -8.57 12.51 -7.94
N GLY A 127 -9.13 13.56 -8.57
CA GLY A 127 -10.06 14.50 -7.96
C GLY A 127 -11.55 14.12 -8.06
N SER A 128 -11.87 12.94 -8.61
CA SER A 128 -13.25 12.49 -8.81
C SER A 128 -14.03 12.36 -7.49
N ASP A 129 -15.33 12.61 -7.57
CA ASP A 129 -16.32 12.37 -6.51
C ASP A 129 -16.57 10.89 -6.21
N LYS A 130 -16.14 9.97 -7.10
CA LYS A 130 -16.18 8.52 -6.86
C LYS A 130 -15.29 8.09 -5.68
N LEU A 131 -14.22 8.83 -5.39
CA LEU A 131 -13.32 8.52 -4.29
C LEU A 131 -13.95 8.94 -2.96
N LYS A 132 -14.26 7.96 -2.11
CA LYS A 132 -14.94 8.11 -0.82
C LYS A 132 -13.99 8.45 0.34
N THR A 133 -12.70 8.21 0.17
CA THR A 133 -11.63 8.39 1.18
C THR A 133 -10.52 9.30 0.64
N VAL A 134 -9.64 9.76 1.55
CA VAL A 134 -8.34 10.26 1.11
C VAL A 134 -7.59 9.05 0.54
N LEU A 135 -7.11 9.17 -0.70
CA LEU A 135 -6.28 8.17 -1.36
C LEU A 135 -4.88 8.74 -1.49
N MET A 136 -3.87 8.00 -1.05
CA MET A 136 -2.46 8.25 -1.36
C MET A 136 -1.88 7.06 -2.11
N MET A 137 -1.11 7.36 -3.14
CA MET A 137 -0.35 6.37 -3.87
C MET A 137 1.12 6.80 -3.93
N VAL A 138 2.02 5.85 -3.81
CA VAL A 138 3.46 6.11 -3.95
C VAL A 138 3.95 5.61 -5.30
N MET A 139 4.67 6.46 -6.01
CA MET A 139 5.48 6.08 -7.17
C MET A 139 6.86 6.75 -7.06
N ARG A 140 7.84 6.32 -7.85
CA ARG A 140 9.12 7.02 -7.98
C ARG A 140 9.13 7.83 -9.27
N ASN A 141 9.36 9.13 -9.18
CA ASN A 141 9.63 9.98 -10.33
C ASN A 141 11.08 9.76 -10.78
N ALA A 142 11.28 9.04 -11.88
CA ALA A 142 12.60 8.78 -12.43
C ALA A 142 13.19 10.01 -13.12
N THR A 143 12.37 10.94 -13.59
CA THR A 143 12.83 12.20 -14.20
C THR A 143 13.46 13.13 -13.17
N THR A 144 12.95 13.18 -11.94
CA THR A 144 13.46 14.04 -10.87
C THR A 144 14.24 13.31 -9.79
N ASP A 145 14.43 11.99 -9.94
CA ASP A 145 15.07 11.11 -8.98
C ASP A 145 14.50 11.23 -7.55
N SER A 146 13.17 11.21 -7.43
CA SER A 146 12.51 11.41 -6.14
C SER A 146 11.28 10.52 -5.93
N PRO A 147 10.96 10.13 -4.69
CA PRO A 147 9.66 9.58 -4.36
C PRO A 147 8.55 10.61 -4.63
N TRP A 148 7.39 10.13 -5.07
CA TRP A 148 6.20 10.95 -5.31
C TRP A 148 4.97 10.34 -4.63
N PRO A 149 4.80 10.59 -3.31
CA PRO A 149 3.55 10.29 -2.61
C PRO A 149 2.49 11.32 -3.03
N VAL A 150 1.63 10.92 -3.98
CA VAL A 150 0.54 11.76 -4.49
C VAL A 150 -0.76 11.39 -3.78
N SER A 151 -1.57 12.40 -3.44
CA SER A 151 -2.88 12.16 -2.81
C SER A 151 -3.99 13.00 -3.42
N ASN A 152 -5.24 12.59 -3.22
CA ASN A 152 -6.41 13.37 -3.60
C ASN A 152 -6.82 14.45 -2.57
N ASN A 153 -5.99 14.72 -1.56
CA ASN A 153 -6.28 15.72 -0.54
C ASN A 153 -6.54 17.10 -1.18
N PRO A 154 -7.77 17.63 -1.14
CA PRO A 154 -8.15 18.86 -1.82
C PRO A 154 -7.52 20.12 -1.22
N PHE A 155 -6.83 20.02 -0.08
CA PHE A 155 -6.13 21.13 0.57
C PHE A 155 -4.63 21.15 0.27
N ALA A 156 -4.07 20.09 -0.31
CA ALA A 156 -2.65 20.03 -0.64
C ALA A 156 -2.26 21.09 -1.70
N LYS A 157 -1.02 21.58 -1.62
CA LYS A 157 -0.48 22.67 -2.48
C LYS A 157 -0.67 22.41 -3.98
N TYR A 158 -0.31 21.21 -4.44
CA TYR A 158 -0.39 20.83 -5.87
C TYR A 158 -1.79 20.34 -6.29
N ASN A 159 -2.76 20.36 -5.37
CA ASN A 159 -4.16 20.04 -5.63
C ASN A 159 -5.05 21.30 -5.67
N GLN A 160 -4.47 22.48 -5.41
CA GLN A 160 -5.15 23.76 -5.57
C GLN A 160 -5.24 24.15 -7.05
N ARG A 161 -6.32 24.84 -7.43
CA ARG A 161 -6.50 25.39 -8.79
C ARG A 161 -5.79 26.72 -9.02
N VAL A 162 -5.35 27.36 -7.94
CA VAL A 162 -4.70 28.67 -7.94
C VAL A 162 -3.40 28.54 -7.14
N ARG A 163 -2.33 29.17 -7.63
CA ARG A 163 -1.02 29.22 -6.97
C ARG A 163 -1.02 30.28 -5.87
N ASP A 164 0.00 30.26 -5.02
CA ASP A 164 0.12 31.20 -3.90
C ASP A 164 0.25 32.67 -4.38
N ASP A 165 0.69 32.90 -5.62
CA ASP A 165 0.79 34.21 -6.28
C ASP A 165 -0.51 34.65 -6.99
N GLY A 166 -1.60 33.88 -6.89
CA GLY A 166 -2.89 34.16 -7.51
C GLY A 166 -3.03 33.72 -8.96
N SER A 167 -1.98 33.18 -9.59
CA SER A 167 -2.06 32.66 -10.96
C SER A 167 -2.77 31.30 -11.03
N SER A 168 -3.39 31.00 -12.18
CA SER A 168 -4.03 29.71 -12.41
C SER A 168 -3.01 28.56 -12.42
N ARG A 169 -3.43 27.39 -11.94
CA ARG A 169 -2.63 26.16 -11.94
C ARG A 169 -3.08 25.23 -13.06
N ASP A 170 -2.19 24.95 -14.01
CA ASP A 170 -2.37 23.96 -15.08
C ASP A 170 -1.78 22.58 -14.76
N ASP A 171 -1.02 22.45 -13.67
CA ASP A 171 -0.35 21.22 -13.19
C ASP A 171 -1.02 20.64 -11.93
N CYS A 172 -2.36 20.68 -11.85
CA CYS A 172 -3.10 20.15 -10.70
C CYS A 172 -3.15 18.62 -10.69
N ASN A 173 -2.65 17.97 -9.64
CA ASN A 173 -2.62 16.48 -9.61
C ASN A 173 -4.02 15.85 -9.63
N LEU A 174 -5.04 16.59 -9.20
CA LEU A 174 -6.43 16.12 -9.17
C LEU A 174 -7.01 15.85 -10.58
N ASP A 175 -6.38 16.36 -11.63
CA ASP A 175 -6.80 16.13 -13.02
C ASP A 175 -6.21 14.86 -13.62
N ILE A 176 -5.21 14.27 -12.97
CA ILE A 176 -4.51 13.11 -13.50
C ILE A 176 -5.46 11.90 -13.45
N PRO A 177 -5.60 11.13 -14.55
CA PRO A 177 -6.42 9.93 -14.56
C PRO A 177 -6.00 8.94 -13.47
N LEU A 178 -6.96 8.45 -12.69
CA LEU A 178 -6.71 7.55 -11.56
C LEU A 178 -6.03 6.26 -12.03
N TRP A 179 -6.53 5.66 -13.12
CA TRP A 179 -5.96 4.44 -13.68
C TRP A 179 -4.48 4.62 -14.06
N GLN A 180 -4.09 5.83 -14.50
CA GLN A 180 -2.72 6.11 -14.91
C GLN A 180 -1.78 6.21 -13.70
N LEU A 181 -2.23 6.85 -12.61
CA LEU A 181 -1.46 6.89 -11.36
C LEU A 181 -1.28 5.50 -10.74
N VAL A 182 -2.33 4.68 -10.76
CA VAL A 182 -2.24 3.28 -10.29
C VAL A 182 -1.22 2.52 -11.15
N ARG A 183 -1.29 2.65 -12.48
CA ARG A 183 -0.34 2.01 -13.41
C ARG A 183 1.11 2.48 -13.20
N ALA A 184 1.31 3.76 -12.90
CA ALA A 184 2.63 4.33 -12.58
C ALA A 184 3.19 3.74 -11.28
N SER A 185 2.36 3.61 -10.24
CA SER A 185 2.75 3.02 -8.96
C SER A 185 3.15 1.55 -9.06
N THR A 186 2.62 0.81 -10.06
CA THR A 186 2.91 -0.62 -10.28
C THR A 186 3.95 -0.88 -11.37
N ALA A 187 4.61 0.16 -11.89
CA ALA A 187 5.55 0.05 -13.01
C ALA A 187 6.92 -0.49 -12.56
N ALA A 188 6.94 -1.72 -12.04
CA ALA A 188 8.14 -2.32 -11.46
C ALA A 188 9.18 -2.55 -12.57
N PRO A 189 10.40 -1.97 -12.46
CA PRO A 189 11.47 -2.22 -13.41
C PRO A 189 11.70 -3.71 -13.62
N VAL A 190 12.07 -4.08 -14.85
CA VAL A 190 12.19 -5.47 -15.33
C VAL A 190 10.82 -6.15 -15.60
N TYR A 191 9.75 -5.79 -14.88
CA TYR A 191 8.42 -6.36 -15.08
C TYR A 191 7.53 -5.51 -15.99
N PHE A 192 7.60 -4.19 -15.87
CA PHE A 192 6.75 -3.26 -16.60
C PHE A 192 7.55 -2.09 -17.18
N PRO A 193 7.16 -1.58 -18.37
CA PRO A 193 7.69 -0.32 -18.85
C PRO A 193 7.29 0.81 -17.88
N PRO A 194 8.14 1.83 -17.71
CA PRO A 194 7.80 3.05 -17.00
C PRO A 194 6.53 3.70 -17.56
N GLU A 195 5.80 4.40 -16.70
CA GLU A 195 4.61 5.14 -17.09
C GLU A 195 4.97 6.62 -17.31
N VAL A 196 4.53 7.20 -18.42
CA VAL A 196 4.73 8.64 -18.69
C VAL A 196 3.46 9.38 -18.32
N VAL A 197 3.53 10.22 -17.29
CA VAL A 197 2.41 11.04 -16.84
C VAL A 197 2.70 12.50 -17.17
N LYS A 198 1.76 13.13 -17.88
CA LYS A 198 1.80 14.56 -18.16
C LYS A 198 1.28 15.34 -16.95
N VAL A 199 2.10 16.22 -16.42
CA VAL A 199 1.75 17.11 -15.31
C VAL A 199 1.92 18.55 -15.79
N GLY A 200 0.79 19.22 -16.01
CA GLY A 200 0.76 20.50 -16.73
C GLY A 200 1.26 20.33 -18.16
N ARG A 201 2.37 21.01 -18.50
CA ARG A 201 2.96 20.99 -19.85
C ARG A 201 4.12 20.03 -20.00
N GLN A 202 4.54 19.37 -18.91
CA GLN A 202 5.74 18.54 -18.87
C GLN A 202 5.38 17.07 -18.69
N ASP A 203 6.10 16.22 -19.42
CA ASP A 203 6.04 14.77 -19.26
C ASP A 203 7.06 14.33 -18.22
N PHE A 204 6.62 13.49 -17.28
CA PHE A 204 7.46 12.89 -16.25
C PHE A 204 7.39 11.36 -16.35
N VAL A 205 8.52 10.72 -16.14
CA VAL A 205 8.66 9.27 -16.20
C VAL A 205 8.57 8.70 -14.79
N PHE A 206 7.64 7.79 -14.58
CA PHE A 206 7.39 7.16 -13.29
C PHE A 206 7.64 5.66 -13.34
N VAL A 207 8.17 5.14 -12.24
CA VAL A 207 8.35 3.72 -11.97
C VAL A 207 7.73 3.36 -10.61
N ASP A 208 7.70 2.08 -10.29
CA ASP A 208 7.08 1.55 -9.08
C ASP A 208 7.59 2.24 -7.80
N GLY A 209 6.64 2.55 -6.91
CA GLY A 209 6.91 3.22 -5.63
C GLY A 209 7.64 2.35 -4.61
N GLY A 210 7.68 1.03 -4.82
CA GLY A 210 8.48 0.09 -4.04
C GLY A 210 9.98 0.39 -4.12
N ILE A 211 10.45 1.07 -5.17
CA ILE A 211 11.85 1.54 -5.28
C ILE A 211 11.99 2.91 -4.58
N THR A 212 11.42 3.02 -3.39
CA THR A 212 11.56 4.17 -2.51
C THR A 212 11.56 3.65 -1.07
N THR A 213 11.75 4.56 -0.11
CA THR A 213 11.60 4.23 1.32
C THR A 213 10.16 3.93 1.73
N TYR A 214 9.19 4.09 0.84
CA TYR A 214 7.75 4.03 1.15
C TYR A 214 7.07 2.79 0.54
N ASN A 215 7.77 1.65 0.47
CA ASN A 215 7.11 0.39 0.12
C ASN A 215 6.02 0.01 1.13
N ASN A 216 6.23 0.36 2.40
CA ASN A 216 5.18 0.48 3.43
C ASN A 216 4.85 1.98 3.61
N PRO A 217 3.68 2.46 3.17
CA PRO A 217 3.36 3.88 3.20
C PRO A 217 2.78 4.36 4.56
N ALA A 218 2.75 3.53 5.60
CA ALA A 218 2.02 3.83 6.84
C ALA A 218 2.50 5.10 7.55
N PHE A 219 3.80 5.22 7.82
CA PHE A 219 4.32 6.39 8.52
C PHE A 219 4.24 7.65 7.64
N GLN A 220 4.48 7.53 6.33
CA GLN A 220 4.28 8.64 5.39
C GLN A 220 2.83 9.12 5.36
N ALA A 221 1.84 8.23 5.41
CA ALA A 221 0.43 8.60 5.48
C ALA A 221 0.10 9.35 6.79
N PHE A 222 0.65 8.89 7.92
CA PHE A 222 0.56 9.60 9.20
C PHE A 222 1.14 11.02 9.11
N LEU A 223 2.34 11.18 8.52
CA LEU A 223 2.96 12.50 8.32
C LEU A 223 2.08 13.38 7.43
N MET A 224 1.56 12.85 6.32
CA MET A 224 0.66 13.61 5.44
C MET A 224 -0.62 14.06 6.15
N ALA A 225 -1.19 13.23 7.01
CA ALA A 225 -2.39 13.54 7.77
C ALA A 225 -2.19 14.66 8.81
N THR A 226 -0.99 14.78 9.38
CA THR A 226 -0.75 15.57 10.61
C THR A 226 0.11 16.81 10.39
N VAL A 227 1.06 16.76 9.46
CA VAL A 227 2.06 17.82 9.27
C VAL A 227 1.46 19.00 8.49
N GLU A 228 1.63 20.22 9.03
CA GLU A 228 0.91 21.45 8.62
C GLU A 228 0.95 21.75 7.11
N PRO A 229 2.09 21.63 6.39
CA PRO A 229 2.14 21.87 4.95
C PRO A 229 1.19 21.02 4.09
N TYR A 230 0.76 19.85 4.57
CA TYR A 230 -0.24 19.03 3.88
C TYR A 230 -1.67 19.50 4.12
N LYS A 231 -1.91 20.37 5.10
CA LYS A 231 -3.19 21.06 5.37
C LYS A 231 -4.37 20.15 5.70
N MET A 232 -4.13 18.88 6.07
CA MET A 232 -5.14 18.04 6.74
C MET A 232 -5.19 18.33 8.23
N SER A 233 -4.02 18.53 8.85
CA SER A 233 -3.84 18.96 10.24
C SER A 233 -4.67 18.15 11.24
N TRP A 234 -4.80 16.84 11.00
CA TRP A 234 -5.48 15.95 11.93
C TRP A 234 -4.73 15.89 13.26
N THR A 235 -5.48 15.87 14.35
CA THR A 235 -4.90 15.78 15.69
C THR A 235 -4.39 14.37 15.94
N ALA A 236 -3.09 14.24 16.20
CA ALA A 236 -2.47 13.00 16.64
C ALA A 236 -2.85 12.68 18.10
N GLY A 237 -2.92 11.39 18.43
CA GLY A 237 -3.20 10.87 19.76
C GLY A 237 -3.59 9.40 19.69
N GLU A 238 -3.26 8.63 20.73
CA GLU A 238 -3.56 7.18 20.80
C GLU A 238 -5.04 6.86 20.63
N ASP A 239 -5.92 7.71 21.14
CA ASP A 239 -7.39 7.63 21.08
C ASP A 239 -7.97 8.50 19.96
N ARG A 240 -7.12 9.20 19.20
CA ARG A 240 -7.51 10.12 18.13
C ARG A 240 -7.15 9.61 16.74
N MET A 241 -6.20 8.70 16.63
CA MET A 241 -5.77 8.19 15.34
C MET A 241 -5.46 6.69 15.40
N LEU A 242 -6.02 5.97 14.43
CA LEU A 242 -5.76 4.57 14.18
C LEU A 242 -4.99 4.43 12.88
N VAL A 243 -3.87 3.71 12.90
CA VAL A 243 -3.09 3.37 11.71
C VAL A 243 -3.00 1.85 11.60
N VAL A 244 -3.55 1.30 10.53
CA VAL A 244 -3.54 -0.12 10.21
C VAL A 244 -2.62 -0.33 9.01
N SER A 245 -1.62 -1.17 9.13
CA SER A 245 -0.69 -1.51 8.05
C SER A 245 -0.83 -2.99 7.69
N ILE A 246 -0.93 -3.31 6.40
CA ILE A 246 -1.04 -4.69 5.94
C ILE A 246 0.04 -4.95 4.89
N GLY A 247 0.88 -5.93 5.19
CA GLY A 247 2.00 -6.34 4.36
C GLY A 247 1.63 -7.35 3.27
N THR A 248 2.58 -7.56 2.36
CA THR A 248 2.53 -8.58 1.29
C THR A 248 3.50 -9.73 1.57
N GLY A 249 3.87 -9.92 2.83
CA GLY A 249 4.87 -10.89 3.26
C GLY A 249 6.32 -10.41 3.08
N THR A 250 7.18 -10.87 3.96
CA THR A 250 8.62 -10.61 3.95
C THR A 250 9.38 -11.90 3.68
N SER A 251 10.47 -11.80 2.93
CA SER A 251 11.44 -12.87 2.78
C SER A 251 12.79 -12.33 3.21
N PRO A 252 13.16 -12.48 4.49
CA PRO A 252 14.54 -12.23 4.88
C PRO A 252 15.41 -13.28 4.16
N GLN A 253 16.08 -12.87 3.08
CA GLN A 253 17.07 -13.71 2.38
C GLN A 253 18.37 -13.76 3.19
N ALA A 254 18.29 -14.23 4.44
CA ALA A 254 19.47 -14.46 5.25
C ALA A 254 20.25 -15.63 4.65
N ASN A 255 21.43 -15.35 4.11
CA ASN A 255 22.37 -16.37 3.66
C ASN A 255 23.58 -16.37 4.59
N ILE A 256 23.55 -17.25 5.59
CA ILE A 256 24.63 -17.38 6.58
C ILE A 256 25.92 -17.94 5.97
N ASP A 257 25.80 -18.63 4.84
CA ASP A 257 26.90 -19.26 4.09
C ASP A 257 27.33 -18.43 2.88
N LEU A 258 26.99 -17.13 2.83
CA LEU A 258 27.35 -16.25 1.72
C LEU A 258 28.86 -15.97 1.71
N GLU A 259 29.54 -16.46 0.69
CA GLU A 259 30.97 -16.25 0.50
C GLU A 259 31.26 -14.92 -0.22
N PRO A 260 32.34 -14.19 0.11
CA PRO A 260 32.64 -12.89 -0.51
C PRO A 260 32.73 -12.90 -2.03
N ASN A 261 33.20 -14.02 -2.62
CA ASN A 261 33.33 -14.18 -4.08
C ASN A 261 31.98 -14.33 -4.81
N GLN A 262 30.90 -14.65 -4.08
CA GLN A 262 29.54 -14.75 -4.60
C GLN A 262 28.88 -13.36 -4.72
N MET A 263 29.36 -12.34 -4.01
CA MET A 263 28.89 -10.95 -4.09
C MET A 263 29.39 -10.21 -5.35
N ASN A 264 29.21 -10.82 -6.51
CA ASN A 264 29.54 -10.22 -7.80
C ASN A 264 28.42 -9.30 -8.31
N LEU A 265 28.66 -8.64 -9.45
CA LEU A 265 27.70 -7.68 -10.04
C LEU A 265 26.32 -8.32 -10.33
N LEU A 266 26.27 -9.60 -10.71
CA LEU A 266 25.03 -10.31 -10.99
C LEU A 266 24.25 -10.61 -9.70
N TYR A 267 24.95 -11.04 -8.65
CA TYR A 267 24.34 -11.24 -7.34
C TYR A 267 23.76 -9.93 -6.82
N ASN A 268 24.55 -8.86 -6.82
CA ASN A 268 24.12 -7.54 -6.34
C ASN A 268 22.92 -6.99 -7.13
N ALA A 269 22.90 -7.18 -8.46
CA ALA A 269 21.77 -6.77 -9.29
C ALA A 269 20.48 -7.56 -8.99
N GLY A 270 20.59 -8.82 -8.54
CA GLY A 270 19.45 -9.66 -8.18
C GLY A 270 18.95 -9.49 -6.74
N SER A 271 19.85 -9.26 -5.79
CA SER A 271 19.52 -9.29 -4.35
C SER A 271 19.27 -7.90 -3.74
N LEU A 272 20.05 -6.87 -4.13
CA LEU A 272 19.97 -5.53 -3.52
C LEU A 272 18.59 -4.88 -3.63
N PRO A 273 17.86 -4.94 -4.75
CA PRO A 273 16.54 -4.32 -4.82
C PRO A 273 15.58 -4.89 -3.77
N SER A 274 15.53 -6.22 -3.61
CA SER A 274 14.66 -6.84 -2.60
C SER A 274 15.11 -6.54 -1.17
N ALA A 275 16.43 -6.51 -0.92
CA ALA A 275 16.99 -6.19 0.39
C ALA A 275 16.72 -4.74 0.78
N LEU A 276 16.87 -3.78 -0.13
CA LEU A 276 16.56 -2.37 0.10
C LEU A 276 15.05 -2.15 0.29
N MET A 277 14.21 -2.84 -0.48
CA MET A 277 12.75 -2.82 -0.29
C MET A 277 12.35 -3.36 1.08
N PHE A 278 12.97 -4.45 1.53
CA PHE A 278 12.76 -5.03 2.84
C PHE A 278 13.22 -4.08 3.96
N ALA A 279 14.43 -3.53 3.85
CA ALA A 279 14.97 -2.57 4.81
C ALA A 279 14.08 -1.32 4.91
N ALA A 280 13.65 -0.76 3.78
CA ALA A 280 12.73 0.38 3.73
C ALA A 280 11.39 0.08 4.41
N LEU A 281 10.81 -1.08 4.15
CA LEU A 281 9.55 -1.51 4.74
C LEU A 281 9.66 -1.68 6.27
N ASN A 282 10.75 -2.31 6.74
CA ASN A 282 11.01 -2.48 8.17
C ASN A 282 11.25 -1.14 8.85
N GLU A 283 11.97 -0.22 8.23
CA GLU A 283 12.18 1.12 8.79
C GLU A 283 10.86 1.86 9.01
N GLN A 284 9.94 1.82 8.05
CA GLN A 284 8.62 2.43 8.19
C GLN A 284 7.76 1.78 9.29
N ASP A 285 7.84 0.45 9.44
CA ASP A 285 7.18 -0.30 10.52
C ASP A 285 7.77 0.08 11.89
N THR A 286 9.10 0.08 12.02
CA THR A 286 9.83 0.51 13.22
C THR A 286 9.40 1.92 13.64
N LEU A 287 9.38 2.88 12.72
CA LEU A 287 8.90 4.24 13.00
C LEU A 287 7.45 4.25 13.50
N CYS A 288 6.57 3.47 12.88
CA CYS A 288 5.20 3.32 13.34
C CYS A 288 5.09 2.76 14.77
N ARG A 289 5.92 1.78 15.16
CA ARG A 289 5.89 1.18 16.52
C ARG A 289 6.60 2.05 17.57
N VAL A 290 7.62 2.80 17.16
CA VAL A 290 8.31 3.76 18.03
C VAL A 290 7.37 4.91 18.41
N PHE A 291 6.70 5.52 17.44
CA PHE A 291 5.83 6.68 17.65
C PHE A 291 4.36 6.34 17.93
N GLY A 292 3.90 5.14 17.55
CA GLY A 292 2.56 4.63 17.80
C GLY A 292 2.50 3.62 18.94
N ARG A 293 1.29 3.41 19.48
CA ARG A 293 0.99 2.31 20.41
C ARG A 293 0.71 1.05 19.59
N CYS A 294 1.71 0.19 19.45
CA CYS A 294 1.58 -1.07 18.73
C CYS A 294 0.71 -2.07 19.50
N LEU A 295 -0.34 -2.60 18.86
CA LEU A 295 -1.22 -3.64 19.42
C LEU A 295 -0.97 -5.02 18.82
N ALA A 296 -0.46 -5.06 17.59
CA ALA A 296 -0.17 -6.28 16.86
C ALA A 296 0.93 -6.03 15.83
N GLY A 297 1.86 -6.95 15.72
CA GLY A 297 2.95 -6.95 14.74
C GLY A 297 3.92 -8.08 15.03
N ASP A 298 4.57 -8.61 14.00
CA ASP A 298 5.61 -9.63 14.15
C ASP A 298 6.90 -9.02 14.73
N GLU A 299 7.83 -9.86 15.20
CA GLU A 299 9.15 -9.41 15.65
C GLU A 299 9.90 -8.65 14.53
N LEU A 300 10.48 -7.49 14.86
CA LEU A 300 11.27 -6.69 13.91
C LEU A 300 12.70 -7.22 13.82
N ASP A 301 13.35 -7.35 14.98
CA ASP A 301 14.67 -7.92 15.15
C ASP A 301 14.88 -8.34 16.61
N ARG A 302 16.04 -8.94 16.86
CA ARG A 302 16.40 -9.54 18.16
C ARG A 302 16.75 -8.51 19.25
N GLU A 303 17.02 -7.26 18.91
CA GLU A 303 17.32 -6.19 19.86
C GLU A 303 16.05 -5.51 20.35
N VAL A 304 15.15 -5.13 19.44
CA VAL A 304 13.95 -4.36 19.77
C VAL A 304 12.69 -5.21 19.92
N GLY A 305 12.71 -6.46 19.47
CA GLY A 305 11.57 -7.38 19.53
C GLY A 305 10.41 -6.90 18.64
N ASP A 306 9.18 -6.94 19.16
CA ASP A 306 7.97 -6.48 18.48
C ASP A 306 7.57 -5.02 18.83
N LEU A 307 8.28 -4.39 19.77
CA LEU A 307 7.96 -3.07 20.33
C LEU A 307 6.54 -2.91 20.91
N ILE A 308 5.84 -4.02 21.22
CA ILE A 308 4.52 -4.00 21.85
C ILE A 308 4.66 -3.66 23.34
N GLY A 309 3.91 -2.66 23.81
CA GLY A 309 3.98 -2.20 25.21
C GLY A 309 5.27 -1.45 25.56
N VAL A 310 6.13 -1.14 24.58
CA VAL A 310 7.42 -0.46 24.78
C VAL A 310 7.27 1.06 24.64
N LYS A 311 7.97 1.80 25.50
CA LYS A 311 8.02 3.28 25.46
C LYS A 311 8.90 3.78 24.33
N GLY A 312 8.43 4.82 23.65
CA GLY A 312 9.19 5.52 22.60
C GLY A 312 9.89 6.79 23.15
N PRO A 313 10.48 7.61 22.25
CA PRO A 313 11.16 8.85 22.63
C PRO A 313 10.22 9.93 23.18
N LEU A 314 8.90 9.77 23.02
CA LEU A 314 7.87 10.67 23.56
C LEU A 314 7.51 10.38 25.03
N GLY A 315 8.27 9.51 25.71
CA GLY A 315 7.99 9.11 27.08
C GLY A 315 6.82 8.12 27.17
N ALA A 316 5.77 8.49 27.89
CA ALA A 316 4.60 7.63 28.09
C ALA A 316 3.52 7.76 27.00
N GLY A 317 3.55 8.82 26.19
CA GLY A 317 2.54 9.04 25.15
C GLY A 317 2.97 8.51 23.79
N LYS A 318 1.99 8.15 22.96
CA LYS A 318 2.15 7.83 21.53
C LYS A 318 1.24 8.74 20.67
N LEU A 319 1.56 8.81 19.38
CA LEU A 319 0.88 9.70 18.42
C LEU A 319 -0.34 9.06 17.75
N PHE A 320 -0.49 7.74 17.83
CA PHE A 320 -1.59 6.97 17.24
C PHE A 320 -1.59 5.55 17.79
N THR A 321 -2.72 4.85 17.67
CA THR A 321 -2.78 3.39 17.81
C THR A 321 -2.34 2.73 16.50
N TYR A 322 -1.48 1.73 16.58
CA TYR A 322 -0.89 1.05 15.42
C TYR A 322 -1.10 -0.46 15.47
N MET A 323 -1.36 -1.05 14.31
CA MET A 323 -1.30 -2.50 14.12
C MET A 323 -0.75 -2.83 12.75
N ARG A 324 0.04 -3.90 12.68
CA ARG A 324 0.57 -4.44 11.45
C ARG A 324 0.24 -5.92 11.31
N PHE A 325 -0.29 -6.27 10.15
CA PHE A 325 -0.54 -7.66 9.76
C PHE A 325 0.36 -8.01 8.60
N ASN A 326 1.27 -8.95 8.81
CA ASN A 326 2.21 -9.42 7.79
C ASN A 326 2.49 -10.91 7.98
N ALA A 327 3.26 -11.49 7.05
CA ALA A 327 3.74 -12.87 7.13
C ALA A 327 5.25 -12.91 6.87
N GLU A 328 6.00 -13.64 7.68
CA GLU A 328 7.34 -14.08 7.30
C GLU A 328 7.21 -15.33 6.42
N LEU A 329 7.73 -15.24 5.20
CA LEU A 329 7.59 -16.29 4.17
C LEU A 329 8.78 -17.25 4.17
N SER A 330 9.62 -17.22 5.20
CA SER A 330 10.66 -18.21 5.42
C SER A 330 10.05 -19.56 5.81
N HIS A 331 10.86 -20.62 5.81
CA HIS A 331 10.39 -21.95 6.23
C HIS A 331 9.88 -21.94 7.69
N ASP A 332 10.57 -21.22 8.57
CA ASP A 332 10.16 -21.07 9.98
C ASP A 332 8.91 -20.20 10.13
N GLY A 333 8.81 -19.11 9.36
CA GLY A 333 7.62 -18.26 9.33
C GLY A 333 6.37 -19.00 8.85
N LEU A 334 6.46 -19.78 7.77
CA LEU A 334 5.37 -20.61 7.28
C LEU A 334 5.00 -21.73 8.28
N LYS A 335 5.98 -22.35 8.93
CA LYS A 335 5.75 -23.32 10.00
C LYS A 335 5.01 -22.69 11.19
N ALA A 336 5.37 -21.48 11.59
CA ALA A 336 4.70 -20.73 12.66
C ALA A 336 3.23 -20.39 12.31
N LEU A 337 2.91 -20.27 11.02
CA LEU A 337 1.55 -20.13 10.51
C LEU A 337 0.79 -21.47 10.35
N GLY A 338 1.43 -22.61 10.65
CA GLY A 338 0.86 -23.95 10.45
C GLY A 338 0.81 -24.38 8.99
N LEU A 339 1.69 -23.86 8.14
CA LEU A 339 1.74 -24.06 6.70
C LEU A 339 3.08 -24.66 6.25
N SER A 340 3.60 -25.63 7.00
CA SER A 340 4.89 -26.29 6.72
C SER A 340 4.92 -27.09 5.42
N ASP A 341 3.76 -27.32 4.79
CA ASP A 341 3.62 -27.99 3.50
C ASP A 341 3.85 -27.04 2.31
N ILE A 342 3.83 -25.72 2.52
CA ILE A 342 4.08 -24.73 1.48
C ILE A 342 5.59 -24.54 1.32
N ASN A 343 6.08 -24.68 0.09
CA ASN A 343 7.46 -24.36 -0.24
C ASN A 343 7.67 -22.82 -0.22
N PRO A 344 8.61 -22.29 0.59
CA PRO A 344 8.90 -20.85 0.66
C PRO A 344 9.12 -20.19 -0.70
N GLU A 345 9.85 -20.84 -1.61
CA GLU A 345 10.16 -20.27 -2.93
C GLU A 345 8.94 -19.98 -3.80
N ASP A 346 7.83 -20.67 -3.53
CA ASP A 346 6.58 -20.56 -4.28
C ASP A 346 5.74 -19.37 -3.81
N VAL A 347 5.97 -18.84 -2.62
CA VAL A 347 5.22 -17.69 -2.07
C VAL A 347 6.06 -16.43 -1.91
N GLN A 348 7.39 -16.54 -1.97
CA GLN A 348 8.30 -15.40 -1.86
C GLN A 348 8.41 -14.56 -3.14
N LYS A 349 8.18 -15.16 -4.31
CA LYS A 349 8.33 -14.50 -5.62
C LYS A 349 7.22 -13.47 -5.88
N LEU A 350 7.58 -12.33 -6.48
CA LEU A 350 6.65 -11.23 -6.78
C LEU A 350 5.72 -11.52 -7.98
N ASP A 351 6.03 -12.57 -8.76
CA ASP A 351 5.36 -13.02 -9.99
C ASP A 351 4.81 -14.45 -9.87
N SER A 352 4.63 -14.96 -8.65
CA SER A 352 4.19 -16.33 -8.34
C SER A 352 2.71 -16.63 -8.63
N VAL A 353 2.25 -16.35 -9.85
CA VAL A 353 0.84 -16.50 -10.23
C VAL A 353 0.35 -17.95 -10.20
N ALA A 354 1.25 -18.92 -10.39
CA ALA A 354 0.89 -20.34 -10.30
C ALA A 354 0.48 -20.75 -8.87
N HIS A 355 0.88 -19.99 -7.86
CA HIS A 355 0.75 -20.32 -6.44
C HIS A 355 -0.22 -19.38 -5.70
N ILE A 356 -1.22 -18.86 -6.42
CA ILE A 356 -2.33 -18.08 -5.84
C ILE A 356 -3.02 -18.85 -4.69
N PRO A 357 -3.35 -20.16 -4.81
CA PRO A 357 -3.98 -20.90 -3.72
C PRO A 357 -3.13 -20.92 -2.43
N GLU A 358 -1.82 -21.10 -2.55
CA GLU A 358 -0.87 -21.07 -1.43
C GLU A 358 -0.80 -19.66 -0.81
N LEU A 359 -0.72 -18.61 -1.63
CA LEU A 359 -0.78 -17.22 -1.17
C LEU A 359 -2.09 -16.93 -0.41
N GLN A 360 -3.23 -17.44 -0.88
CA GLN A 360 -4.50 -17.31 -0.15
C GLN A 360 -4.46 -18.05 1.19
N ARG A 361 -3.86 -19.24 1.26
CA ARG A 361 -3.70 -19.97 2.53
C ARG A 361 -2.87 -19.18 3.53
N VAL A 362 -1.76 -18.58 3.10
CA VAL A 362 -0.93 -17.71 3.94
C VAL A 362 -1.74 -16.49 4.41
N GLY A 363 -2.42 -15.81 3.48
CA GLY A 363 -3.27 -14.65 3.80
C GLY A 363 -4.37 -14.98 4.81
N ASN A 364 -5.07 -16.11 4.65
CA ASN A 364 -6.07 -16.60 5.58
C ASN A 364 -5.48 -16.94 6.96
N ALA A 365 -4.26 -17.46 7.03
CA ALA A 365 -3.59 -17.72 8.30
C ALA A 365 -3.26 -16.41 9.04
N VAL A 366 -2.82 -15.37 8.33
CA VAL A 366 -2.61 -14.03 8.90
C VAL A 366 -3.93 -13.37 9.28
N ALA A 367 -4.99 -13.54 8.49
CA ALA A 367 -6.30 -12.94 8.71
C ALA A 367 -6.89 -13.31 10.09
N LYS A 368 -6.62 -14.53 10.59
CA LYS A 368 -7.00 -14.97 11.95
C LYS A 368 -6.42 -14.12 13.08
N ARG A 369 -5.37 -13.32 12.80
CA ARG A 369 -4.77 -12.39 13.76
C ARG A 369 -5.53 -11.07 13.84
N VAL A 370 -6.43 -10.77 12.90
CA VAL A 370 -7.30 -9.58 12.94
C VAL A 370 -8.36 -9.81 14.01
N LYS A 371 -8.43 -8.92 15.01
CA LYS A 371 -9.37 -9.07 16.13
C LYS A 371 -10.20 -7.80 16.33
N PRO A 372 -11.52 -7.91 16.59
CA PRO A 372 -12.42 -6.76 16.80
C PRO A 372 -12.00 -5.80 17.91
N GLU A 373 -11.32 -6.30 18.95
CA GLU A 373 -10.86 -5.49 20.08
C GLU A 373 -9.83 -4.43 19.69
N TYR A 374 -9.09 -4.64 18.61
CA TYR A 374 -8.10 -3.68 18.14
C TYR A 374 -8.73 -2.39 17.60
N PHE A 375 -10.02 -2.43 17.25
CA PHE A 375 -10.78 -1.31 16.71
C PHE A 375 -11.63 -0.58 17.76
N LEU A 376 -11.54 -0.96 19.05
CA LEU A 376 -12.28 -0.29 20.13
C LEU A 376 -11.89 1.19 20.25
N GLY A 377 -12.89 2.07 20.35
CA GLY A 377 -12.71 3.52 20.41
C GLY A 377 -12.58 4.20 19.05
N PHE A 378 -12.67 3.45 17.95
CA PHE A 378 -12.56 3.95 16.58
C PHE A 378 -13.80 3.62 15.73
N ASP A 379 -14.99 3.59 16.33
CA ASP A 379 -16.24 3.27 15.62
C ASP A 379 -16.63 4.34 14.58
#